data_AF-A0A948Z7B2-F1
#
_entry.id   AF-A0A948Z7B2-F1
#
_cell.length_a   1.000
_cell.length_b   1.000
_cell.length_c   1.000
_cell.angle_alpha   90.00
_cell.angle_beta   90.00
_cell.angle_gamma   90.00
#
_symmetry.space_group_name_H-M   'P 1'
#
loop_
_entity.id
_entity.type
_entity.pdbx_description
1 polymer ?
#
loop_
_entity_poly.entity_id
_entity_poly.type
_entity_poly.pdbx_seq_one_letter_code
_entity_poly.pdbx_strand_id
1 'polypeptide(L)'
;MRKILKSLLVLALVAGSVYGIAQSGAWFTDEENIPGNNIHAGTIDITAGLVNGAETFTIADMKPSTVHYMQMEIKNVGENEADVWKRLVIDRENYSDGLTPESEPAGSDNNIGGVIRYDMQIDGDVLISESDGFVLDDNPIPEHLLGVPINGFWMYLGRLLPQEIMAVDQSYHMDGTTGNWAQGDEMTFDVELFAQQIVGGAPSPDGELAGLTRCQNGDSLEMYNIGTGEDTSHNLLGWSNAWTEAWGGGYGGRDDGSFRLLTGPGDSCDAGYESAEFTMHAGTDYGVQLTLNHLDGSQDDSFDLYVKIAGIWTKFGHYQALLGGENWVTTTFNLPQPVTGNVEFKLVATQPNDSWCATWGQVAFSWAELLHSTCPTPTPD
;
A
#
# COMPACT_ATOMS: atom_id res chain seq x y z
N MET A 1 26.48 3.68 -50.84
CA MET A 1 26.33 2.43 -50.05
C MET A 1 27.19 2.36 -48.80
N ARG A 2 28.51 2.60 -48.84
CA ARG A 2 29.39 2.52 -47.64
C ARG A 2 29.02 3.44 -46.46
N LYS A 3 28.28 4.54 -46.71
CA LYS A 3 27.80 5.45 -45.65
C LYS A 3 26.47 4.99 -45.01
N ILE A 4 25.64 4.24 -45.75
CA ILE A 4 24.35 3.74 -45.25
C ILE A 4 24.58 2.51 -44.35
N LEU A 5 25.52 1.63 -44.73
CA LEU A 5 25.85 0.45 -43.93
C LEU A 5 26.45 0.81 -42.55
N LYS A 6 27.20 1.93 -42.46
CA LYS A 6 27.77 2.41 -41.19
C LYS A 6 26.70 2.98 -40.25
N SER A 7 25.63 3.54 -40.79
CA SER A 7 24.54 4.09 -39.97
C SER A 7 23.64 2.99 -39.38
N LEU A 8 23.39 1.93 -40.15
CA LEU A 8 22.63 0.75 -39.68
C LEU A 8 23.39 -0.04 -38.60
N LEU A 9 24.72 -0.07 -38.66
CA LEU A 9 25.53 -0.82 -37.69
C LEU A 9 25.63 -0.10 -36.33
N VAL A 10 25.52 1.24 -36.30
CA VAL A 10 25.45 2.02 -35.05
C VAL A 10 24.08 1.86 -34.38
N LEU A 11 23.00 1.83 -35.16
CA LEU A 11 21.64 1.58 -34.62
C LEU A 11 21.51 0.16 -34.03
N ALA A 12 22.11 -0.85 -34.65
CA ALA A 12 22.13 -2.21 -34.10
C ALA A 12 23.00 -2.33 -32.84
N LEU A 13 24.07 -1.52 -32.72
CA LEU A 13 24.95 -1.53 -31.54
C LEU A 13 24.28 -0.83 -30.33
N VAL A 14 23.51 0.23 -30.58
CA VAL A 14 22.72 0.93 -29.54
C VAL A 14 21.52 0.08 -29.09
N ALA A 15 20.86 -0.63 -30.00
CA ALA A 15 19.78 -1.56 -29.63
C ALA A 15 20.31 -2.79 -28.86
N GLY A 16 21.52 -3.25 -29.16
CA GLY A 16 22.16 -4.38 -28.46
C GLY A 16 22.68 -4.04 -27.06
N SER A 17 23.06 -2.79 -26.80
CA SER A 17 23.56 -2.36 -25.48
C SER A 17 22.46 -2.06 -24.45
N VAL A 18 21.21 -1.90 -24.87
CA VAL A 18 20.05 -1.69 -23.98
C VAL A 18 19.55 -3.01 -23.37
N TYR A 19 19.84 -4.16 -23.99
CA TYR A 19 19.42 -5.47 -23.50
C TYR A 19 20.43 -6.17 -22.57
N GLY A 20 21.58 -5.54 -22.29
CA GLY A 20 22.69 -6.15 -21.54
C GLY A 20 22.89 -5.65 -20.10
N ILE A 21 22.11 -4.68 -19.64
CA ILE A 21 22.13 -4.20 -18.24
C ILE A 21 20.69 -4.32 -17.74
N ALA A 22 20.34 -5.51 -17.27
CA ALA A 22 19.14 -5.70 -16.46
C ALA A 22 19.46 -5.33 -15.01
N GLN A 23 18.49 -4.67 -14.37
CA GLN A 23 18.34 -4.40 -12.93
C GLN A 23 18.79 -3.05 -12.36
N SER A 24 18.47 -1.95 -13.03
CA SER A 24 18.03 -0.72 -12.34
C SER A 24 16.93 -0.09 -13.18
N GLY A 25 15.79 0.20 -12.55
CA GLY A 25 14.49 0.42 -13.18
C GLY A 25 14.48 1.31 -14.43
N ALA A 26 13.63 0.95 -15.39
CA ALA A 26 13.27 1.84 -16.48
C ALA A 26 12.42 2.98 -15.89
N TRP A 27 13.02 4.15 -15.76
CA TRP A 27 12.34 5.42 -15.56
C TRP A 27 11.66 5.78 -16.88
N PHE A 28 10.35 5.66 -16.96
CA PHE A 28 9.61 6.24 -18.09
C PHE A 28 9.48 7.75 -17.84
N THR A 29 10.43 8.52 -18.34
CA THR A 29 10.22 9.94 -18.65
C THR A 29 10.40 10.11 -20.15
N ASP A 30 9.37 9.78 -20.91
CA ASP A 30 9.26 10.18 -22.31
C ASP A 30 8.08 11.15 -22.43
N GLU A 31 8.37 12.37 -22.87
CA GLU A 31 7.39 13.36 -23.27
C GLU A 31 7.29 13.30 -24.81
N GLU A 32 6.52 12.35 -25.34
CA GLU A 32 6.21 12.32 -26.77
C GLU A 32 5.21 13.44 -27.09
N ASN A 33 5.71 14.57 -27.58
CA ASN A 33 4.89 15.68 -28.01
C ASN A 33 4.25 15.37 -29.38
N ILE A 34 3.09 14.72 -29.37
CA ILE A 34 2.22 14.61 -30.55
C ILE A 34 1.34 15.86 -30.58
N PRO A 35 1.41 16.72 -31.61
CA PRO A 35 0.55 17.90 -31.69
C PRO A 35 -0.93 17.51 -31.65
N GLY A 36 -1.60 17.78 -30.52
CA GLY A 36 -3.01 17.44 -30.29
C GLY A 36 -3.26 16.23 -29.38
N ASN A 37 -2.23 15.61 -28.78
CA ASN A 37 -2.38 14.58 -27.76
C ASN A 37 -1.27 14.73 -26.70
N ASN A 38 -1.59 15.41 -25.58
CA ASN A 38 -0.68 15.48 -24.43
C ASN A 38 -0.92 14.24 -23.56
N ILE A 39 -0.02 13.26 -23.65
CA ILE A 39 0.00 12.14 -22.70
C ILE A 39 0.89 12.57 -21.54
N HIS A 40 0.28 12.98 -20.43
CA HIS A 40 0.99 13.19 -19.17
C HIS A 40 1.09 11.85 -18.45
N ALA A 41 2.27 11.24 -18.42
CA ALA A 41 2.55 10.15 -17.50
C ALA A 41 2.89 10.76 -16.14
N GLY A 42 2.07 10.53 -15.11
CA GLY A 42 2.37 11.00 -13.77
C GLY A 42 3.70 10.42 -13.26
N THR A 43 4.46 11.22 -12.50
CA THR A 43 5.73 10.76 -11.90
C THR A 43 5.49 10.17 -10.52
N ILE A 44 6.32 9.20 -10.14
CA ILE A 44 6.64 9.00 -8.73
C ILE A 44 7.93 9.74 -8.48
N ASP A 45 7.91 10.54 -7.43
CA ASP A 45 9.10 11.13 -6.87
C ASP A 45 8.93 11.04 -5.36
N ILE A 46 9.82 10.29 -4.70
CA ILE A 46 9.81 10.16 -3.25
C ILE A 46 11.00 10.95 -2.74
N THR A 47 10.72 11.96 -1.92
CA THR A 47 11.75 12.62 -1.13
C THR A 47 11.71 12.04 0.27
N ALA A 48 12.78 11.36 0.65
CA ALA A 48 12.99 10.95 2.03
C ALA A 48 13.88 11.97 2.72
N GLY A 49 13.38 12.54 3.81
CA GLY A 49 14.14 13.42 4.68
C GLY A 49 14.43 12.72 5.98
N LEU A 50 15.70 12.67 6.38
CA LEU A 50 16.03 12.36 7.75
C LEU A 50 15.82 13.60 8.59
N VAL A 51 14.95 13.47 9.59
CA VAL A 51 14.67 14.57 10.52
C VAL A 51 15.93 14.87 11.36
N ASN A 52 16.88 13.92 11.45
CA ASN A 52 18.03 13.98 12.37
C ASN A 52 19.44 13.55 11.83
N GLY A 53 19.73 13.34 10.54
CA GLY A 53 21.09 12.86 10.18
C GLY A 53 21.39 12.44 8.73
N ALA A 54 22.59 11.87 8.52
CA ALA A 54 23.20 11.50 7.24
C ALA A 54 22.63 10.19 6.63
N GLU A 55 22.90 9.95 5.33
CA GLU A 55 22.44 8.77 4.57
C GLU A 55 22.92 7.42 5.15
N THR A 56 24.05 7.44 5.85
CA THR A 56 24.61 6.31 6.61
C THR A 56 24.46 6.56 8.11
N PHE A 57 24.06 5.52 8.84
CA PHE A 57 23.87 5.57 10.29
C PHE A 57 24.95 4.81 11.01
N THR A 58 25.36 5.33 12.16
CA THR A 58 26.34 4.70 13.03
C THR A 58 25.70 4.44 14.38
N ILE A 59 25.75 3.19 14.83
CA ILE A 59 25.48 2.79 16.19
C ILE A 59 26.83 2.45 16.82
N ALA A 60 27.22 3.17 17.87
CA ALA A 60 28.50 3.00 18.54
C ALA A 60 28.34 3.00 20.06
N ASP A 61 29.14 2.17 20.74
CA ASP A 61 29.24 2.10 22.22
C ASP A 61 27.87 1.93 22.91
N MET A 62 26.99 1.11 22.31
CA MET A 62 25.72 0.76 22.95
C MET A 62 25.99 -0.11 24.18
N LYS A 63 25.30 0.22 25.28
CA LYS A 63 25.35 -0.55 26.52
C LYS A 63 24.12 -1.45 26.63
N PRO A 64 24.16 -2.56 27.38
CA PRO A 64 22.98 -3.38 27.62
C PRO A 64 21.79 -2.54 28.09
N SER A 65 20.60 -2.82 27.53
CA SER A 65 19.35 -2.08 27.77
C SER A 65 19.34 -0.61 27.29
N THR A 66 20.31 -0.17 26.50
CA THR A 66 20.25 1.15 25.85
C THR A 66 19.45 1.08 24.55
N VAL A 67 18.79 2.20 24.24
CA VAL A 67 17.96 2.34 23.05
C VAL A 67 18.47 3.51 22.22
N HIS A 68 18.66 3.27 20.93
CA HIS A 68 18.90 4.32 19.95
C HIS A 68 17.63 4.54 19.12
N TYR A 69 17.34 5.78 18.73
CA TYR A 69 16.13 6.13 17.99
C TYR A 69 16.47 6.78 16.66
N MET A 70 15.65 6.50 15.65
CA MET A 70 15.75 7.12 14.33
C MET A 70 14.36 7.48 13.83
N GLN A 71 14.22 8.69 13.29
CA GLN A 71 12.97 9.18 12.72
C GLN A 71 13.21 9.59 11.26
N MET A 72 12.30 9.17 10.39
CA MET A 72 12.33 9.47 8.96
C MET A 72 10.95 9.96 8.52
N GLU A 73 10.92 10.96 7.65
CA GLU A 73 9.71 11.36 6.93
C GLU A 73 9.88 11.00 5.46
N ILE A 74 8.95 10.21 4.93
CA ILE A 74 8.89 9.83 3.53
C ILE A 74 7.73 10.58 2.89
N LYS A 75 8.03 11.44 1.92
CA LYS A 75 7.00 12.21 1.21
C LYS A 75 6.93 11.79 -0.25
N ASN A 76 5.73 11.52 -0.72
CA ASN A 76 5.46 11.39 -2.15
C ASN A 76 5.24 12.78 -2.77
N VAL A 77 6.24 13.29 -3.50
CA VAL A 77 6.15 14.56 -4.22
C VAL A 77 5.73 14.39 -5.68
N GLY A 78 5.51 13.15 -6.11
CA GLY A 78 4.94 12.80 -7.41
C GLY A 78 3.44 13.09 -7.53
N GLU A 79 2.88 12.71 -8.67
CA GLU A 79 1.47 12.89 -9.02
C GLU A 79 0.66 11.59 -8.89
N ASN A 80 1.34 10.45 -8.79
CA ASN A 80 0.71 9.13 -8.67
C ASN A 80 0.89 8.55 -7.26
N GLU A 81 -0.06 7.73 -6.84
CA GLU A 81 0.10 6.91 -5.63
C GLU A 81 1.26 5.92 -5.76
N ALA A 82 1.92 5.65 -4.64
CA ALA A 82 3.09 4.80 -4.56
C ALA A 82 2.98 3.81 -3.41
N ASP A 83 3.33 2.55 -3.65
CA ASP A 83 3.66 1.61 -2.59
C ASP A 83 5.13 1.81 -2.19
N VAL A 84 5.44 1.78 -0.89
CA VAL A 84 6.76 2.09 -0.35
C VAL A 84 7.28 0.93 0.48
N TRP A 85 8.56 0.59 0.26
CA TRP A 85 9.32 -0.38 1.02
C TRP A 85 10.61 0.24 1.52
N LYS A 86 11.15 -0.39 2.55
CA LYS A 86 12.46 -0.07 3.10
C LYS A 86 13.26 -1.32 3.37
N ARG A 87 14.58 -1.25 3.28
CA ARG A 87 15.48 -2.24 3.89
C ARG A 87 16.65 -1.57 4.59
N LEU A 88 17.27 -2.31 5.51
CA LEU A 88 18.57 -1.96 6.06
C LEU A 88 19.64 -2.71 5.27
N VAL A 89 20.74 -2.04 4.94
CA VAL A 89 21.91 -2.65 4.30
C VAL A 89 23.09 -2.51 5.24
N ILE A 90 23.48 -3.63 5.84
CA ILE A 90 24.58 -3.73 6.79
C ILE A 90 25.70 -4.53 6.09
N ASP A 91 26.82 -3.87 5.81
CA ASP A 91 28.02 -4.55 5.33
C ASP A 91 28.85 -5.01 6.53
N ARG A 92 29.44 -6.21 6.48
CA ARG A 92 30.32 -6.67 7.56
C ARG A 92 31.61 -5.88 7.65
N GLU A 93 32.02 -5.20 6.58
CA GLU A 93 33.13 -4.24 6.64
C GLU A 93 32.80 -3.00 7.48
N ASN A 94 31.53 -2.79 7.84
CA ASN A 94 31.07 -1.68 8.66
C ASN A 94 31.16 -1.94 10.16
N TYR A 95 31.57 -3.14 10.59
CA TYR A 95 31.89 -3.39 11.99
C TYR A 95 33.29 -2.89 12.28
N SER A 96 33.44 -2.15 13.38
CA SER A 96 34.76 -1.80 13.88
C SER A 96 34.85 -1.99 15.39
N ASP A 97 35.95 -2.60 15.80
CA ASP A 97 36.34 -2.75 17.19
C ASP A 97 36.72 -1.36 17.68
N GLY A 98 35.90 -0.77 18.54
CA GLY A 98 36.35 0.43 19.25
C GLY A 98 37.42 0.10 20.28
N LEU A 99 37.60 1.01 21.23
CA LEU A 99 38.53 0.79 22.34
C LEU A 99 37.94 -0.24 23.31
N THR A 100 38.28 -1.51 23.13
CA THR A 100 37.85 -2.58 24.04
C THR A 100 38.55 -2.41 25.40
N PRO A 101 37.80 -2.32 26.52
CA PRO A 101 38.38 -2.27 27.86
C PRO A 101 38.95 -3.63 28.32
N GLU A 102 38.59 -4.71 27.63
CA GLU A 102 39.07 -6.07 27.85
C GLU A 102 39.46 -6.76 26.53
N SER A 103 40.42 -7.69 26.57
CA SER A 103 40.87 -8.38 25.37
C SER A 103 39.80 -9.35 24.89
N GLU A 104 39.12 -9.01 23.81
CA GLU A 104 38.40 -9.94 22.93
C GLU A 104 39.34 -11.12 22.56
N PRO A 105 38.90 -12.39 22.65
CA PRO A 105 39.66 -13.50 22.08
C PRO A 105 39.79 -13.28 20.57
N ALA A 106 41.00 -13.27 20.04
CA ALA A 106 41.24 -13.06 18.62
C ALA A 106 40.34 -13.97 17.74
N GLY A 107 39.44 -13.36 16.97
CA GLY A 107 38.47 -14.07 16.13
C GLY A 107 37.07 -14.23 16.72
N SER A 108 36.70 -13.53 17.80
CA SER A 108 35.28 -13.23 18.05
C SER A 108 34.75 -12.35 16.92
N ASP A 109 33.64 -12.75 16.32
CA ASP A 109 32.94 -11.92 15.36
C ASP A 109 32.29 -10.76 16.12
N ASN A 110 32.72 -9.53 15.84
CA ASN A 110 32.24 -8.27 16.43
C ASN A 110 30.88 -7.88 15.86
N ASN A 111 29.94 -8.81 15.94
CA ASN A 111 28.63 -8.67 15.34
C ASN A 111 27.63 -8.22 16.39
N ILE A 112 27.63 -6.91 16.65
CA ILE A 112 26.65 -6.31 17.56
C ILE A 112 25.24 -6.34 16.96
N GLY A 113 25.12 -6.46 15.63
CA GLY A 113 23.84 -6.47 14.93
C GLY A 113 22.94 -7.63 15.35
N GLY A 114 23.52 -8.78 15.70
CA GLY A 114 22.77 -9.96 16.17
C GLY A 114 22.16 -9.85 17.57
N VAL A 115 22.56 -8.85 18.37
CA VAL A 115 22.06 -8.61 19.73
C VAL A 115 21.32 -7.27 19.89
N ILE A 116 21.15 -6.53 18.80
CA ILE A 116 20.33 -5.32 18.75
C ILE A 116 18.97 -5.68 18.19
N ARG A 117 17.94 -5.60 19.04
CA ARG A 117 16.54 -5.80 18.65
C ARG A 117 16.02 -4.57 17.91
N TYR A 118 15.08 -4.81 17.00
CA TYR A 118 14.54 -3.78 16.13
C TYR A 118 13.03 -3.60 16.27
N ASP A 119 12.62 -2.33 16.35
CA ASP A 119 11.23 -1.91 16.43
C ASP A 119 10.95 -0.84 15.37
N MET A 120 9.74 -0.84 14.82
CA MET A 120 9.30 0.14 13.83
C MET A 120 7.83 0.51 14.03
N GLN A 121 7.55 1.81 13.93
CA GLN A 121 6.21 2.37 13.89
C GLN A 121 6.05 3.22 12.63
N ILE A 122 4.83 3.23 12.09
CA ILE A 122 4.45 4.02 10.92
C ILE A 122 3.23 4.85 11.30
N ASP A 123 3.38 6.18 11.24
CA ASP A 123 2.33 7.13 11.63
C ASP A 123 1.75 6.88 13.04
N GLY A 124 2.57 6.33 13.94
CA GLY A 124 2.23 5.97 15.32
C GLY A 124 1.66 4.56 15.52
N ASP A 125 1.40 3.82 14.44
CA ASP A 125 0.98 2.42 14.49
C ASP A 125 2.21 1.50 14.53
N VAL A 126 2.22 0.55 15.47
CA VAL A 126 3.34 -0.41 15.63
C VAL A 126 3.30 -1.43 14.51
N LEU A 127 4.33 -1.41 13.65
CA LEU A 127 4.53 -2.40 12.60
C LEU A 127 5.43 -3.56 13.06
N ILE A 128 6.48 -3.24 13.81
CA ILE A 128 7.40 -4.21 14.42
C ILE A 128 7.59 -3.83 15.89
N SER A 129 7.43 -4.78 16.79
CA SER A 129 7.67 -4.65 18.22
C SER A 129 8.94 -5.38 18.67
N GLU A 130 9.58 -4.92 19.75
CA GLU A 130 10.74 -5.60 20.35
C GLU A 130 10.47 -7.08 20.68
N SER A 131 9.21 -7.39 21.02
CA SER A 131 8.76 -8.74 21.33
C SER A 131 8.63 -9.66 20.13
N ASP A 132 8.65 -9.12 18.90
CA ASP A 132 8.61 -9.92 17.67
C ASP A 132 9.96 -10.62 17.42
N GLY A 133 11.02 -10.22 18.12
CA GLY A 133 12.30 -10.91 18.08
C GLY A 133 13.07 -10.69 16.78
N PHE A 134 12.90 -9.56 16.12
CA PHE A 134 13.77 -9.17 15.00
C PHE A 134 15.07 -8.53 15.50
N VAL A 135 16.17 -8.82 14.83
CA VAL A 135 17.50 -8.25 15.09
C VAL A 135 18.09 -7.66 13.81
N LEU A 136 19.09 -6.79 13.94
CA LEU A 136 19.61 -6.06 12.79
C LEU A 136 20.32 -6.94 11.76
N ASP A 137 21.21 -7.83 12.21
CA ASP A 137 22.06 -8.63 11.33
C ASP A 137 22.09 -10.10 11.76
N ASP A 138 22.50 -10.98 10.85
CA ASP A 138 22.75 -12.37 11.20
C ASP A 138 23.92 -12.46 12.18
N ASN A 139 23.94 -13.40 13.12
CA ASN A 139 25.13 -13.64 13.95
C ASN A 139 25.69 -15.04 13.66
N PRO A 140 26.94 -15.15 13.18
CA PRO A 140 27.58 -16.45 12.97
C PRO A 140 27.82 -17.22 14.29
N ILE A 141 27.74 -16.56 15.44
CA ILE A 141 27.80 -17.16 16.77
C ILE A 141 26.36 -17.43 17.25
N PRO A 142 25.90 -18.69 17.28
CA PRO A 142 24.51 -19.01 17.64
C PRO A 142 24.12 -18.59 19.05
N GLU A 143 25.09 -18.47 19.95
CA GLU A 143 24.88 -18.01 21.33
C GLU A 143 24.54 -16.52 21.42
N HIS A 144 24.82 -15.75 20.36
CA HIS A 144 24.63 -14.30 20.27
C HIS A 144 23.56 -13.92 19.23
N LEU A 145 22.84 -14.89 18.64
CA LEU A 145 21.68 -14.63 17.79
C LEU A 145 20.42 -14.67 18.64
N LEU A 146 19.81 -13.51 18.86
CA LEU A 146 18.63 -13.38 19.71
C LEU A 146 17.31 -13.36 18.92
N GLY A 147 17.38 -13.45 17.58
CA GLY A 147 16.22 -13.21 16.75
C GLY A 147 16.41 -13.46 15.26
N VAL A 148 15.42 -13.02 14.48
CA VAL A 148 15.39 -13.12 13.01
C VAL A 148 16.08 -11.87 12.43
N PRO A 149 17.13 -12.03 11.61
CA PRO A 149 17.85 -10.88 11.05
C PRO A 149 17.02 -10.17 9.96
N ILE A 150 17.04 -8.84 9.97
CA ILE A 150 16.34 -8.01 8.97
C ILE A 150 17.26 -7.45 7.88
N ASN A 151 18.58 -7.55 8.04
CA ASN A 151 19.56 -7.09 7.06
C ASN A 151 19.25 -7.62 5.66
N GLY A 152 19.16 -6.72 4.68
CA GLY A 152 18.94 -7.04 3.27
C GLY A 152 17.49 -7.34 2.88
N PHE A 153 16.57 -7.51 3.83
CA PHE A 153 15.17 -7.80 3.55
C PHE A 153 14.32 -6.54 3.39
N TRP A 154 13.44 -6.53 2.39
CA TRP A 154 12.48 -5.44 2.17
C TRP A 154 11.29 -5.54 3.12
N MET A 155 10.94 -4.43 3.75
CA MET A 155 9.81 -4.28 4.65
C MET A 155 8.83 -3.31 3.99
N TYR A 156 7.61 -3.76 3.72
CA TYR A 156 6.55 -2.91 3.20
C TYR A 156 6.11 -1.92 4.27
N LEU A 157 6.20 -0.63 3.94
CA LEU A 157 5.85 0.45 4.85
C LEU A 157 4.39 0.90 4.67
N GLY A 158 3.85 0.73 3.46
CA GLY A 158 2.48 1.15 3.15
C GLY A 158 2.40 1.91 1.84
N ARG A 159 1.27 2.59 1.67
CA ARG A 159 0.97 3.39 0.48
C ARG A 159 1.08 4.88 0.81
N LEU A 160 1.59 5.64 -0.15
CA LEU A 160 1.59 7.10 -0.14
C LEU A 160 0.82 7.66 -1.32
N LEU A 161 -0.24 8.42 -1.04
CA LEU A 161 -0.93 9.26 -2.01
C LEU A 161 -0.04 10.45 -2.41
N PRO A 162 -0.34 11.13 -3.54
CA PRO A 162 0.35 12.36 -3.92
C PRO A 162 0.33 13.40 -2.80
N GLN A 163 1.50 13.96 -2.49
CA GLN A 163 1.75 14.94 -1.41
C GLN A 163 1.59 14.42 0.02
N GLU A 164 1.25 13.14 0.21
CA GLU A 164 1.19 12.51 1.52
C GLU A 164 2.59 12.31 2.12
N ILE A 165 2.64 12.36 3.45
CA ILE A 165 3.84 12.16 4.25
C ILE A 165 3.57 10.98 5.18
N MET A 166 4.51 10.05 5.22
CA MET A 166 4.54 8.92 6.15
C MET A 166 5.69 9.15 7.13
N ALA A 167 5.37 9.15 8.42
CA ALA A 167 6.35 9.19 9.49
C ALA A 167 6.77 7.77 9.87
N VAL A 168 8.07 7.49 9.85
CA VAL A 168 8.65 6.19 10.22
C VAL A 168 9.56 6.38 11.43
N ASP A 169 9.10 5.89 12.58
CA ASP A 169 9.85 5.88 13.83
C ASP A 169 10.46 4.51 14.05
N GLN A 170 11.74 4.46 14.41
CA GLN A 170 12.46 3.22 14.64
C GLN A 170 13.25 3.30 15.95
N SER A 171 13.39 2.16 16.59
CA SER A 171 14.31 2.00 17.72
C SER A 171 15.14 0.74 17.64
N TYR A 172 16.35 0.87 18.19
CA TYR A 172 17.39 -0.13 18.20
C TYR A 172 17.73 -0.41 19.66
N HIS A 173 17.40 -1.60 20.15
CA HIS A 173 17.51 -1.95 21.56
C HIS A 173 18.64 -2.95 21.77
N MET A 174 19.70 -2.54 22.45
CA MET A 174 20.75 -3.48 22.85
C MET A 174 20.20 -4.41 23.93
N ASP A 175 20.21 -5.72 23.68
CA ASP A 175 19.66 -6.69 24.62
C ASP A 175 20.31 -6.56 26.02
N GLY A 176 19.48 -6.62 27.06
CA GLY A 176 19.94 -6.43 28.44
C GLY A 176 20.86 -7.53 28.95
N THR A 177 20.90 -8.68 28.27
CA THR A 177 21.78 -9.81 28.60
C THR A 177 23.12 -9.76 27.89
N THR A 178 23.32 -8.82 26.96
CA THR A 178 24.58 -8.65 26.23
C THR A 178 25.72 -8.37 27.22
N GLY A 179 26.80 -9.12 27.08
CA GLY A 179 27.99 -8.96 27.90
C GLY A 179 28.81 -7.72 27.52
N ASN A 180 29.95 -7.55 28.19
CA ASN A 180 30.89 -6.47 27.87
C ASN A 180 31.60 -6.63 26.52
N TRP A 181 31.45 -7.76 25.83
CA TRP A 181 32.09 -8.01 24.53
C TRP A 181 31.65 -7.00 23.47
N ALA A 182 30.38 -6.57 23.49
CA ALA A 182 29.87 -5.56 22.56
C ALA A 182 30.26 -4.12 22.95
N GLN A 183 31.02 -3.93 24.05
CA GLN A 183 31.36 -2.60 24.53
C GLN A 183 32.46 -1.98 23.69
N GLY A 184 32.18 -0.79 23.16
CA GLY A 184 33.09 -0.05 22.29
C GLY A 184 32.92 -0.41 20.82
N ASP A 185 32.22 -1.49 20.49
CA ASP A 185 31.92 -1.85 19.11
C ASP A 185 31.06 -0.78 18.44
N GLU A 186 31.29 -0.64 17.14
CA GLU A 186 30.58 0.25 16.24
C GLU A 186 30.10 -0.52 15.02
N MET A 187 28.88 -0.26 14.58
CA MET A 187 28.38 -0.70 13.28
C MET A 187 27.83 0.49 12.50
N THR A 188 27.99 0.45 11.18
CA THR A 188 27.28 1.35 10.28
C THR A 188 26.37 0.61 9.31
N PHE A 189 25.27 1.25 8.93
CA PHE A 189 24.34 0.72 7.95
C PHE A 189 23.65 1.83 7.19
N ASP A 190 23.21 1.47 5.98
CA ASP A 190 22.43 2.33 5.12
C ASP A 190 20.95 1.95 5.18
N VAL A 191 20.09 2.95 4.94
CA VAL A 191 18.66 2.72 4.73
C VAL A 191 18.36 2.92 3.26
N GLU A 192 17.89 1.86 2.61
CA GLU A 192 17.42 1.95 1.23
C GLU A 192 15.89 1.98 1.19
N LEU A 193 15.35 2.83 0.30
CA LEU A 193 13.93 2.93 0.04
C LEU A 193 13.63 2.48 -1.39
N PHE A 194 12.52 1.79 -1.56
CA PHE A 194 11.99 1.42 -2.86
C PHE A 194 10.54 1.88 -2.94
N ALA A 195 10.17 2.54 -4.04
CA ALA A 195 8.82 3.03 -4.25
C ALA A 195 8.33 2.65 -5.65
N GLN A 196 7.06 2.28 -5.75
CA GLN A 196 6.50 1.70 -6.97
C GLN A 196 5.11 2.24 -7.28
N GLN A 197 4.88 2.54 -8.57
CA GLN A 197 3.56 2.90 -9.06
C GLN A 197 2.63 1.70 -8.97
N ILE A 198 1.44 1.97 -8.45
CA ILE A 198 0.40 0.96 -8.27
C ILE A 198 -0.25 0.65 -9.61
N VAL A 199 -0.37 1.69 -10.45
CA VAL A 199 -0.82 1.57 -11.83
C VAL A 199 0.17 0.71 -12.61
N GLY A 200 -0.33 -0.40 -13.15
CA GLY A 200 0.46 -1.37 -13.92
C GLY A 200 0.81 -2.65 -13.15
N GLY A 201 0.51 -2.73 -11.85
CA GLY A 201 0.62 -3.97 -11.07
C GLY A 201 2.02 -4.56 -11.06
N ALA A 202 3.05 -3.70 -11.04
CA ALA A 202 4.42 -4.18 -11.05
C ALA A 202 4.72 -4.95 -9.74
N PRO A 203 5.61 -5.96 -9.79
CA PRO A 203 5.83 -6.89 -8.67
C PRO A 203 6.52 -6.19 -7.50
N SER A 204 6.28 -6.68 -6.28
CA SER A 204 7.06 -6.27 -5.10
C SER A 204 8.55 -6.56 -5.29
N PRO A 205 9.46 -5.85 -4.58
CA PRO A 205 10.88 -6.13 -4.67
C PRO A 205 11.20 -7.55 -4.16
N ASP A 206 12.17 -8.22 -4.79
CA ASP A 206 12.57 -9.56 -4.36
C ASP A 206 13.21 -9.53 -2.96
N GLY A 207 12.87 -10.50 -2.11
CA GLY A 207 13.44 -10.64 -0.76
C GLY A 207 12.74 -9.82 0.32
N GLU A 208 11.41 -9.81 0.34
CA GLU A 208 10.65 -9.19 1.43
C GLU A 208 10.79 -10.00 2.74
N LEU A 209 10.80 -9.30 3.88
CA LEU A 209 10.81 -9.90 5.20
C LEU A 209 9.47 -10.59 5.43
N ALA A 210 9.52 -11.86 5.85
CA ALA A 210 8.31 -12.61 6.19
C ALA A 210 7.53 -11.86 7.28
N GLY A 211 6.22 -11.69 7.07
CA GLY A 211 5.37 -10.91 7.97
C GLY A 211 5.22 -9.43 7.60
N LEU A 212 6.11 -8.89 6.77
CA LEU A 212 6.13 -7.49 6.33
C LEU A 212 6.17 -7.37 4.80
N THR A 213 5.67 -8.38 4.09
CA THR A 213 5.54 -8.31 2.63
C THR A 213 4.35 -7.42 2.28
N ARG A 214 4.39 -6.81 1.08
CA ARG A 214 3.19 -6.17 0.54
C ARG A 214 2.07 -7.21 0.51
N CYS A 215 0.96 -6.83 1.12
CA CYS A 215 -0.30 -7.54 1.03
C CYS A 215 -0.64 -7.73 -0.46
N GLN A 216 -0.48 -8.96 -0.98
CA GLN A 216 -0.87 -9.27 -2.37
C GLN A 216 -2.39 -9.16 -2.47
N ASN A 217 -2.88 -8.69 -3.62
CA ASN A 217 -4.32 -8.78 -3.93
C ASN A 217 -4.69 -10.26 -3.83
N GLY A 218 -5.43 -10.62 -2.79
CA GLY A 218 -5.80 -11.99 -2.55
C GLY A 218 -7.08 -12.38 -3.27
N ASP A 219 -7.52 -13.59 -2.99
CA ASP A 219 -8.81 -14.13 -3.42
C ASP A 219 -9.99 -13.30 -2.86
N SER A 220 -11.15 -13.50 -3.47
CA SER A 220 -12.42 -13.01 -2.92
C SER A 220 -12.64 -13.57 -1.51
N LEU A 221 -12.75 -12.69 -0.49
CA LEU A 221 -13.28 -13.10 0.82
C LEU A 221 -14.77 -13.34 0.70
N GLU A 222 -15.43 -12.37 0.08
CA GLU A 222 -16.86 -12.39 -0.08
C GLU A 222 -17.25 -11.58 -1.30
N MET A 223 -18.19 -12.13 -2.06
CA MET A 223 -18.91 -11.40 -3.10
C MET A 223 -20.37 -11.29 -2.68
N TYR A 224 -20.86 -10.07 -2.60
CA TYR A 224 -22.22 -9.76 -2.22
C TYR A 224 -23.00 -9.12 -3.36
N ASN A 225 -24.14 -9.72 -3.71
CA ASN A 225 -25.05 -9.17 -4.70
C ASN A 225 -25.98 -8.12 -4.05
N ILE A 226 -25.50 -6.87 -4.04
CA ILE A 226 -26.26 -5.70 -3.57
C ILE A 226 -27.63 -5.63 -4.24
N GLY A 227 -27.68 -5.88 -5.55
CA GLY A 227 -28.87 -5.72 -6.38
C GLY A 227 -30.07 -6.51 -5.88
N THR A 228 -29.86 -7.78 -5.60
CA THR A 228 -30.92 -8.67 -5.13
C THR A 228 -31.15 -8.54 -3.62
N GLY A 229 -30.09 -8.33 -2.83
CA GLY A 229 -30.17 -8.31 -1.37
C GLY A 229 -30.77 -9.60 -0.79
N GLU A 230 -30.59 -10.73 -1.48
CA GLU A 230 -31.15 -12.03 -1.06
C GLU A 230 -30.47 -12.59 0.19
N ASP A 231 -29.24 -12.16 0.48
CA ASP A 231 -28.53 -12.59 1.68
C ASP A 231 -28.88 -11.71 2.89
N THR A 232 -29.73 -12.25 3.77
CA THR A 232 -30.16 -11.58 5.00
C THR A 232 -29.07 -11.41 6.06
N SER A 233 -27.89 -12.03 5.91
CA SER A 233 -26.76 -11.75 6.81
C SER A 233 -26.16 -10.37 6.57
N HIS A 234 -26.40 -9.81 5.39
CA HIS A 234 -25.94 -8.50 4.98
C HIS A 234 -26.99 -7.46 5.33
N ASN A 235 -26.57 -6.39 6.01
CA ASN A 235 -27.43 -5.24 6.20
C ASN A 235 -27.49 -4.44 4.89
N LEU A 236 -28.66 -3.91 4.54
CA LEU A 236 -28.86 -2.97 3.45
C LEU A 236 -29.72 -1.82 3.97
N LEU A 237 -29.10 -0.68 4.24
CA LEU A 237 -29.80 0.53 4.72
C LEU A 237 -29.66 1.64 3.70
N GLY A 238 -30.69 2.46 3.53
CA GLY A 238 -30.62 3.64 2.65
C GLY A 238 -30.48 3.32 1.16
N TRP A 239 -30.79 2.08 0.74
CA TRP A 239 -30.87 1.72 -0.67
C TRP A 239 -32.28 1.89 -1.21
N SER A 240 -32.42 2.53 -2.36
CA SER A 240 -33.68 2.48 -3.12
C SER A 240 -33.74 1.18 -3.93
N ASN A 241 -34.96 0.67 -4.14
CA ASN A 241 -35.16 -0.53 -4.95
C ASN A 241 -34.93 -0.23 -6.43
N ALA A 242 -34.50 -1.23 -7.20
CA ALA A 242 -34.70 -1.20 -8.65
C ALA A 242 -36.19 -0.97 -8.94
N TRP A 243 -36.50 -0.06 -9.85
CA TRP A 243 -37.86 0.33 -10.17
C TRP A 243 -38.58 -0.86 -10.81
N THR A 244 -39.50 -1.48 -10.07
CA THR A 244 -40.01 -2.84 -10.37
C THR A 244 -40.95 -2.93 -11.57
N GLU A 245 -41.40 -1.82 -12.15
CA GLU A 245 -42.49 -1.86 -13.13
C GLU A 245 -42.30 -0.85 -14.28
N ALA A 246 -42.03 -1.38 -15.48
CA ALA A 246 -42.42 -0.83 -16.79
C ALA A 246 -41.50 0.14 -17.56
N TRP A 247 -40.24 0.33 -17.19
CA TRP A 247 -39.35 1.19 -17.98
C TRP A 247 -38.33 0.36 -18.77
N GLY A 248 -38.67 0.07 -20.03
CA GLY A 248 -37.83 -0.62 -21.02
C GLY A 248 -36.77 0.29 -21.64
N GLY A 249 -36.04 1.04 -20.80
CA GLY A 249 -34.88 1.82 -21.22
C GLY A 249 -33.63 0.99 -20.97
N GLY A 250 -32.91 0.64 -22.04
CA GLY A 250 -31.77 -0.27 -21.95
C GLY A 250 -30.56 0.37 -21.27
N TYR A 251 -30.56 0.43 -19.94
CA TYR A 251 -29.39 0.80 -19.16
C TYR A 251 -28.28 -0.21 -19.36
N GLY A 252 -27.23 0.18 -20.07
CA GLY A 252 -25.98 -0.58 -20.14
C GLY A 252 -26.11 -2.06 -20.56
N GLY A 253 -27.26 -2.49 -21.10
CA GLY A 253 -27.45 -3.80 -21.71
C GLY A 253 -28.12 -4.92 -20.88
N ARG A 254 -28.57 -4.73 -19.62
CA ARG A 254 -29.40 -5.73 -18.88
C ARG A 254 -30.24 -5.12 -17.75
N ASP A 255 -31.52 -4.87 -18.02
CA ASP A 255 -32.54 -4.60 -17.00
C ASP A 255 -33.06 -5.92 -16.38
N ASP A 256 -32.18 -6.73 -15.79
CA ASP A 256 -32.61 -7.97 -15.12
C ASP A 256 -33.06 -7.74 -13.66
N GLY A 257 -33.02 -6.48 -13.20
CA GLY A 257 -33.41 -6.08 -11.85
C GLY A 257 -32.36 -6.43 -10.79
N SER A 258 -31.14 -6.84 -11.16
CA SER A 258 -30.09 -7.18 -10.21
C SER A 258 -29.23 -5.97 -9.79
N PHE A 259 -29.85 -4.83 -9.49
CA PHE A 259 -29.15 -3.65 -8.98
C PHE A 259 -29.97 -2.84 -7.96
N ARG A 260 -29.29 -1.99 -7.20
CA ARG A 260 -29.90 -0.98 -6.31
C ARG A 260 -29.37 0.40 -6.63
N LEU A 261 -30.13 1.42 -6.25
CA LEU A 261 -29.84 2.81 -6.61
C LEU A 261 -29.49 3.64 -5.37
N LEU A 262 -28.49 4.50 -5.56
CA LEU A 262 -28.11 5.60 -4.70
C LEU A 262 -28.57 6.90 -5.37
N THR A 263 -29.19 7.81 -4.62
CA THR A 263 -29.73 9.06 -5.18
C THR A 263 -29.03 10.25 -4.57
N GLY A 264 -28.68 11.26 -5.37
CA GLY A 264 -28.04 12.48 -4.86
C GLY A 264 -28.90 13.30 -3.90
N PRO A 265 -28.28 14.19 -3.11
CA PRO A 265 -28.99 15.17 -2.29
C PRO A 265 -29.97 16.03 -3.09
N GLY A 266 -31.21 16.17 -2.60
CA GLY A 266 -32.20 17.10 -3.16
C GLY A 266 -33.66 16.69 -2.93
N ASP A 267 -34.57 17.66 -3.00
CA ASP A 267 -35.93 17.58 -2.43
C ASP A 267 -36.98 16.86 -3.30
N SER A 268 -36.66 16.42 -4.53
CA SER A 268 -37.69 16.16 -5.54
C SER A 268 -38.08 14.70 -5.78
N CYS A 269 -37.22 13.72 -5.53
CA CYS A 269 -37.45 12.35 -6.02
C CYS A 269 -37.48 11.27 -4.95
N ASP A 270 -36.62 11.35 -3.94
CA ASP A 270 -36.59 10.43 -2.80
C ASP A 270 -35.56 10.94 -1.77
N ALA A 271 -35.98 11.92 -0.95
CA ALA A 271 -35.11 12.44 0.10
C ALA A 271 -34.77 11.34 1.13
N GLY A 272 -33.51 11.30 1.59
CA GLY A 272 -33.05 10.32 2.58
C GLY A 272 -32.29 9.10 2.02
N TYR A 273 -32.03 9.06 0.71
CA TYR A 273 -31.21 8.02 0.05
C TYR A 273 -29.90 8.59 -0.53
N GLU A 274 -29.44 9.71 0.03
CA GLU A 274 -28.14 10.35 -0.30
C GLU A 274 -26.95 9.48 0.08
N SER A 275 -27.17 8.57 1.02
CA SER A 275 -26.22 7.58 1.45
C SER A 275 -26.88 6.22 1.61
N ALA A 276 -26.16 5.17 1.23
CA ALA A 276 -26.56 3.80 1.45
C ALA A 276 -25.46 3.03 2.18
N GLU A 277 -25.85 2.13 3.06
CA GLU A 277 -24.94 1.31 3.87
C GLU A 277 -25.14 -0.16 3.54
N PHE A 278 -24.04 -0.91 3.59
CA PHE A 278 -24.09 -2.36 3.52
C PHE A 278 -23.03 -3.01 4.41
N THR A 279 -23.27 -4.25 4.82
CA THR A 279 -22.31 -5.03 5.62
C THR A 279 -21.75 -6.16 4.79
N MET A 280 -20.44 -6.40 4.88
CA MET A 280 -19.75 -7.58 4.35
C MET A 280 -19.03 -8.32 5.50
N HIS A 281 -18.59 -9.54 5.26
CA HIS A 281 -18.03 -10.46 6.25
C HIS A 281 -16.60 -10.85 5.88
N ALA A 282 -15.62 -10.22 6.54
CA ALA A 282 -14.22 -10.63 6.47
C ALA A 282 -13.91 -11.85 7.37
N GLY A 283 -14.80 -12.19 8.31
CA GLY A 283 -14.61 -13.33 9.21
C GLY A 283 -13.38 -13.15 10.11
N THR A 284 -12.49 -14.14 10.11
CA THR A 284 -11.19 -14.05 10.80
C THR A 284 -10.06 -13.55 9.91
N ASP A 285 -10.33 -13.38 8.61
CA ASP A 285 -9.38 -12.87 7.63
C ASP A 285 -9.42 -11.34 7.57
N TYR A 286 -8.42 -10.77 6.92
CA TYR A 286 -8.28 -9.33 6.75
C TYR A 286 -8.77 -8.88 5.37
N GLY A 287 -9.91 -8.19 5.34
CA GLY A 287 -10.34 -7.43 4.17
C GLY A 287 -9.45 -6.21 3.97
N VAL A 288 -8.95 -5.99 2.76
CA VAL A 288 -8.05 -4.87 2.44
C VAL A 288 -8.52 -4.02 1.27
N GLN A 289 -9.41 -4.54 0.45
CA GLN A 289 -9.91 -3.86 -0.74
C GLN A 289 -11.40 -4.12 -0.90
N LEU A 290 -12.10 -3.10 -1.36
CA LEU A 290 -13.49 -3.19 -1.79
C LEU A 290 -13.55 -2.97 -3.30
N THR A 291 -14.05 -3.97 -4.02
CA THR A 291 -14.37 -3.88 -5.44
C THR A 291 -15.87 -3.70 -5.61
N LEU A 292 -16.28 -2.71 -6.39
CA LEU A 292 -17.69 -2.44 -6.69
C LEU A 292 -17.94 -2.55 -8.19
N ASN A 293 -19.06 -3.17 -8.56
CA ASN A 293 -19.62 -3.05 -9.89
C ASN A 293 -20.80 -2.09 -9.88
N HIS A 294 -20.66 -1.01 -10.62
CA HIS A 294 -21.58 0.10 -10.63
C HIS A 294 -21.74 0.67 -12.04
N LEU A 295 -22.82 1.40 -12.26
CA LEU A 295 -23.13 2.02 -13.53
C LEU A 295 -22.58 3.45 -13.53
N ASP A 296 -21.61 3.69 -14.40
CA ASP A 296 -21.16 5.02 -14.79
C ASP A 296 -21.98 5.45 -16.01
N GLY A 297 -22.98 6.29 -15.77
CA GLY A 297 -24.03 6.67 -16.69
C GLY A 297 -23.69 7.87 -17.56
N SER A 298 -24.75 8.49 -18.09
CA SER A 298 -24.62 9.74 -18.87
C SER A 298 -24.47 11.00 -18.00
N GLN A 299 -24.56 10.85 -16.66
CA GLN A 299 -24.51 11.94 -15.70
C GLN A 299 -23.25 11.89 -14.84
N ASP A 300 -23.19 12.80 -13.87
CA ASP A 300 -22.17 12.76 -12.84
C ASP A 300 -22.58 11.75 -11.75
N ASP A 301 -22.19 10.51 -11.98
CA ASP A 301 -22.40 9.35 -11.12
C ASP A 301 -21.26 9.19 -10.10
N SER A 302 -20.64 10.30 -9.69
CA SER A 302 -19.58 10.30 -8.69
C SER A 302 -20.13 9.99 -7.29
N PHE A 303 -19.34 9.25 -6.51
CA PHE A 303 -19.69 8.88 -5.14
C PHE A 303 -18.45 8.75 -4.25
N ASP A 304 -18.65 8.98 -2.96
CA ASP A 304 -17.67 8.78 -1.91
C ASP A 304 -17.89 7.43 -1.20
N LEU A 305 -16.79 6.79 -0.80
CA LEU A 305 -16.79 5.54 -0.06
C LEU A 305 -16.26 5.72 1.36
N TYR A 306 -16.97 5.13 2.30
CA TYR A 306 -16.62 5.11 3.71
C TYR A 306 -16.65 3.69 4.26
N VAL A 307 -15.74 3.39 5.18
CA VAL A 307 -15.72 2.16 5.97
C VAL A 307 -15.82 2.54 7.45
N LYS A 308 -16.53 1.75 8.24
CA LYS A 308 -16.72 2.01 9.66
C LYS A 308 -15.60 1.34 10.47
N ILE A 309 -14.75 2.13 11.09
CA ILE A 309 -13.63 1.68 11.91
C ILE A 309 -13.81 2.21 13.32
N ALA A 310 -13.79 1.31 14.31
CA ALA A 310 -14.03 1.66 15.72
C ALA A 310 -15.30 2.49 15.94
N GLY A 311 -16.35 2.25 15.14
CA GLY A 311 -17.62 2.97 15.20
C GLY A 311 -17.64 4.33 14.48
N ILE A 312 -16.55 4.74 13.84
CA ILE A 312 -16.42 6.02 13.11
C ILE A 312 -16.40 5.73 11.61
N TRP A 313 -17.13 6.52 10.83
CA TRP A 313 -17.09 6.46 9.37
C TRP A 313 -15.85 7.17 8.81
N THR A 314 -14.93 6.41 8.21
CA THR A 314 -13.69 6.91 7.61
C THR A 314 -13.81 6.87 6.09
N LYS A 315 -13.67 8.02 5.43
CA LYS A 315 -13.63 8.10 3.96
C LYS A 315 -12.35 7.44 3.46
N PHE A 316 -12.44 6.56 2.47
CA PHE A 316 -11.27 5.86 1.93
C PHE A 316 -11.22 5.83 0.40
N GLY A 317 -12.30 6.21 -0.27
CA GLY A 317 -12.36 6.22 -1.72
C GLY A 317 -13.28 7.31 -2.25
N HIS A 318 -13.04 7.64 -3.50
CA HIS A 318 -13.90 8.50 -4.31
C HIS A 318 -13.89 7.95 -5.73
N TYR A 319 -15.06 7.77 -6.30
CA TYR A 319 -15.22 7.52 -7.72
C TYR A 319 -15.63 8.80 -8.41
N GLN A 320 -14.89 9.17 -9.46
CA GLN A 320 -15.22 10.30 -10.33
C GLN A 320 -15.82 9.75 -11.63
N ALA A 321 -17.04 10.16 -11.94
CA ALA A 321 -17.77 9.73 -13.14
C ALA A 321 -17.00 10.05 -14.43
N LEU A 322 -17.00 9.12 -15.38
CA LEU A 322 -16.41 9.31 -16.69
C LEU A 322 -17.54 9.70 -17.64
N LEU A 323 -17.79 11.01 -17.74
CA LEU A 323 -18.81 11.59 -18.64
C LEU A 323 -18.71 10.97 -20.05
N GLY A 324 -19.62 10.05 -20.41
CA GLY A 324 -19.34 9.23 -21.59
C GLY A 324 -20.34 8.18 -22.07
N GLY A 325 -21.49 8.01 -21.40
CA GLY A 325 -22.51 7.01 -21.77
C GLY A 325 -22.61 5.88 -20.74
N GLU A 326 -23.67 5.08 -20.80
CA GLU A 326 -24.04 4.13 -19.76
C GLU A 326 -23.22 2.85 -19.80
N ASN A 327 -22.19 2.77 -18.94
CA ASN A 327 -21.28 1.65 -18.85
C ASN A 327 -21.25 1.07 -17.44
N TRP A 328 -21.47 -0.24 -17.33
CA TRP A 328 -21.12 -0.95 -16.11
C TRP A 328 -19.61 -1.02 -15.99
N VAL A 329 -19.09 -0.46 -14.90
CA VAL A 329 -17.66 -0.43 -14.60
C VAL A 329 -17.39 -1.17 -13.29
N THR A 330 -16.19 -1.71 -13.17
CA THR A 330 -15.70 -2.33 -11.94
C THR A 330 -14.56 -1.50 -11.41
N THR A 331 -14.68 -1.04 -10.17
CA THR A 331 -13.67 -0.18 -9.53
C THR A 331 -13.26 -0.77 -8.19
N THR A 332 -11.96 -0.80 -7.94
CA THR A 332 -11.38 -1.32 -6.69
C THR A 332 -10.79 -0.18 -5.89
N PHE A 333 -11.09 -0.17 -4.58
CA PHE A 333 -10.65 0.82 -3.62
C PHE A 333 -9.90 0.13 -2.48
N ASN A 334 -8.76 0.67 -2.09
CA ASN A 334 -7.98 0.14 -0.97
C ASN A 334 -8.55 0.69 0.34
N LEU A 335 -8.79 -0.18 1.31
CA LEU A 335 -9.22 0.23 2.64
C LEU A 335 -8.08 0.98 3.34
N PRO A 336 -8.40 1.93 4.24
CA PRO A 336 -7.38 2.76 4.89
C PRO A 336 -6.54 1.95 5.88
N GLN A 337 -7.05 0.80 6.31
CA GLN A 337 -6.35 -0.22 7.09
C GLN A 337 -7.05 -1.57 6.89
N PRO A 338 -6.38 -2.71 7.16
CA PRO A 338 -7.01 -4.02 7.19
C PRO A 338 -8.18 -4.09 8.19
N VAL A 339 -9.26 -4.77 7.82
CA VAL A 339 -10.46 -4.95 8.66
C VAL A 339 -10.85 -6.42 8.78
N THR A 340 -11.38 -6.82 9.94
CA THR A 340 -11.82 -8.19 10.22
C THR A 340 -13.28 -8.21 10.67
N GLY A 341 -13.90 -9.39 10.74
CA GLY A 341 -15.27 -9.56 11.24
C GLY A 341 -16.32 -9.00 10.27
N ASN A 342 -17.33 -8.33 10.82
CA ASN A 342 -18.34 -7.64 10.02
C ASN A 342 -17.84 -6.23 9.67
N VAL A 343 -17.76 -5.95 8.38
CA VAL A 343 -17.28 -4.69 7.82
C VAL A 343 -18.47 -3.90 7.32
N GLU A 344 -18.72 -2.73 7.91
CA GLU A 344 -19.78 -1.82 7.47
C GLU A 344 -19.21 -0.81 6.48
N PHE A 345 -19.83 -0.73 5.30
CA PHE A 345 -19.54 0.22 4.24
C PHE A 345 -20.67 1.23 4.09
N LYS A 346 -20.34 2.44 3.67
CA LYS A 346 -21.29 3.48 3.31
C LYS A 346 -20.85 4.17 2.03
N LEU A 347 -21.78 4.31 1.10
CA LEU A 347 -21.64 5.02 -0.16
C LEU A 347 -22.44 6.32 -0.08
N VAL A 348 -21.89 7.41 -0.58
CA VAL A 348 -22.55 8.73 -0.56
C VAL A 348 -22.44 9.36 -1.94
N ALA A 349 -23.58 9.66 -2.56
CA ALA A 349 -23.59 10.34 -3.86
C ALA A 349 -23.13 11.79 -3.69
N THR A 350 -22.23 12.26 -4.56
CA THR A 350 -21.58 13.56 -4.35
C THR A 350 -22.26 14.72 -5.07
N GLN A 351 -23.09 14.45 -6.10
CA GLN A 351 -23.84 15.50 -6.80
C GLN A 351 -25.32 15.52 -6.43
N PRO A 352 -25.96 16.70 -6.45
CA PRO A 352 -27.41 16.79 -6.30
C PRO A 352 -28.14 15.98 -7.36
N ASN A 353 -29.33 15.51 -6.98
CA ASN A 353 -30.21 14.85 -7.92
C ASN A 353 -30.72 15.84 -8.99
N ASP A 354 -30.72 15.44 -10.27
CA ASP A 354 -31.35 16.25 -11.31
C ASP A 354 -32.88 16.12 -11.21
N SER A 355 -33.63 17.09 -11.72
CA SER A 355 -35.09 17.14 -11.80
C SER A 355 -35.78 15.87 -12.34
N TRP A 356 -35.07 15.02 -13.08
CA TRP A 356 -35.58 13.76 -13.63
C TRP A 356 -35.19 12.52 -12.81
N CYS A 357 -34.51 12.68 -11.67
CA CYS A 357 -34.02 11.59 -10.81
C CYS A 357 -35.09 10.56 -10.43
N ALA A 358 -36.36 11.00 -10.39
CA ALA A 358 -37.52 10.16 -10.13
C ALA A 358 -37.74 9.11 -11.21
N THR A 359 -36.97 9.14 -12.30
CA THR A 359 -37.06 8.16 -13.39
C THR A 359 -35.88 7.20 -13.37
N TRP A 360 -34.73 7.60 -12.83
CA TRP A 360 -33.45 7.05 -13.28
C TRP A 360 -32.40 6.88 -12.16
N GLY A 361 -32.63 7.46 -10.97
CA GLY A 361 -31.63 7.49 -9.90
C GLY A 361 -30.39 8.32 -10.27
N GLN A 362 -29.32 8.21 -9.47
CA GLN A 362 -28.01 8.74 -9.84
C GLN A 362 -27.08 7.58 -10.16
N VAL A 363 -26.69 6.79 -9.15
CA VAL A 363 -25.73 5.70 -9.33
C VAL A 363 -26.40 4.35 -9.05
N ALA A 364 -26.20 3.37 -9.96
CA ALA A 364 -26.66 2.00 -9.77
C ALA A 364 -25.50 1.08 -9.36
N PHE A 365 -25.77 0.15 -8.45
CA PHE A 365 -24.80 -0.83 -7.95
C PHE A 365 -25.37 -2.24 -8.07
N SER A 366 -24.59 -3.17 -8.62
CA SER A 366 -25.03 -4.56 -8.80
C SER A 366 -24.45 -5.47 -7.71
N TRP A 367 -23.13 -5.44 -7.50
CA TRP A 367 -22.44 -6.26 -6.53
C TRP A 367 -21.23 -5.53 -5.92
N ALA A 368 -20.84 -6.01 -4.75
CA ALA A 368 -19.61 -5.66 -4.06
C ALA A 368 -18.79 -6.93 -3.82
N GLU A 369 -17.48 -6.80 -3.81
CA GLU A 369 -16.54 -7.87 -3.50
C GLU A 369 -15.52 -7.34 -2.51
N LEU A 370 -15.40 -8.01 -1.37
CA LEU A 370 -14.37 -7.76 -0.39
C LEU A 370 -13.23 -8.72 -0.69
N LEU A 371 -12.05 -8.18 -0.95
CA LEU A 371 -10.86 -8.98 -1.21
C LEU A 371 -10.04 -9.08 0.07
N HIS A 372 -9.53 -10.28 0.38
CA HIS A 372 -8.49 -10.36 1.40
C HIS A 372 -7.17 -9.89 0.82
N SER A 373 -6.26 -9.58 1.73
CA SER A 373 -4.89 -9.93 1.45
C SER A 373 -4.45 -11.06 2.36
N THR A 374 -3.71 -12.00 1.78
CA THR A 374 -2.75 -12.78 2.55
C THR A 374 -1.58 -11.84 2.90
N CYS A 375 -1.79 -10.98 3.88
CA CYS A 375 -0.65 -10.37 4.56
C CYS A 375 -0.04 -11.51 5.39
N PRO A 376 1.21 -11.94 5.15
CA PRO A 376 1.83 -12.88 6.06
C PRO A 376 1.77 -12.27 7.44
N THR A 377 1.23 -13.01 8.40
CA THR A 377 1.36 -12.59 9.80
C THR A 377 2.84 -12.72 10.14
N PRO A 378 3.47 -11.73 10.80
CA PRO A 378 4.81 -11.92 11.32
C PRO A 378 4.77 -13.06 12.35
N THR A 379 5.14 -14.25 11.90
CA THR A 379 5.42 -15.38 12.78
C THR A 379 6.93 -15.40 12.98
N PRO A 380 7.42 -15.11 14.20
CA PRO A 380 8.80 -15.41 14.53
C PRO A 380 8.93 -16.94 14.60
N ASP A 381 9.43 -17.55 13.53
CA ASP A 381 9.78 -18.98 13.50
C ASP A 381 11.13 -19.25 14.17
#